data_AF-A0A8X7PUY0-F1
#
_entry.id   AF-A0A8X7PUY0-F1
#
_cell.length_a   1.000
_cell.length_b   1.000
_cell.length_c   1.000
_cell.angle_alpha   90.00
_cell.angle_beta   90.00
_cell.angle_gamma   90.00
#
_symmetry.space_group_name_H-M   'P 1'
#
loop_
_entity.id
_entity.type
_entity.pdbx_description
1 polymer ?
#
loop_
_entity_poly.entity_id
_entity_poly.type
_entity_poly.pdbx_seq_one_letter_code
_entity_poly.pdbx_strand_id
1 'polypeptide(L)'
;MDDGDIVTFKDTLQASFKWINLPPIGVTTNLFPWICWNLWTARNLLTFENRTLSPQEVVLKATRASKEWEMAQPCHRPTPTPPITQRHAVETPSPTTFCNTDASWKSDTKSAGL
;
A
#
# COMPACT_ATOMS: atom_id res chain seq x y z
N MET A 1 8.85 20.00 -35.01
CA MET A 1 9.50 18.90 -34.29
C MET A 1 8.87 18.95 -32.92
N ASP A 2 7.80 18.18 -32.76
CA ASP A 2 6.95 18.23 -31.58
C ASP A 2 7.72 17.52 -30.47
N ASP A 3 8.14 18.29 -29.46
CA ASP A 3 8.84 17.79 -28.28
C ASP A 3 7.78 17.03 -27.47
N GLY A 4 7.53 15.78 -27.88
CA GLY A 4 6.46 14.96 -27.34
C GLY A 4 6.60 14.89 -25.83
N ASP A 5 5.59 15.41 -25.13
CA ASP A 5 5.53 15.50 -23.67
C ASP A 5 6.15 14.24 -23.05
N ILE A 6 7.29 14.42 -22.37
CA ILE A 6 7.97 13.33 -21.68
C ILE A 6 7.04 12.88 -20.56
N VAL A 7 6.23 11.86 -20.83
CA VAL A 7 5.32 11.29 -19.83
C VAL A 7 6.16 10.69 -18.72
N THR A 8 6.11 11.30 -17.54
CA THR A 8 6.90 10.81 -16.41
C THR A 8 6.27 9.55 -15.82
N PHE A 9 7.05 8.79 -15.05
CA PHE A 9 6.51 7.67 -14.27
C PHE A 9 5.37 8.12 -13.34
N LYS A 10 5.50 9.31 -12.74
CA LYS A 10 4.48 9.87 -11.86
C LYS A 10 3.17 10.10 -12.62
N ASP A 11 3.24 10.71 -13.80
CA ASP A 11 2.05 10.99 -14.62
C ASP A 11 1.40 9.69 -15.09
N THR A 12 2.21 8.70 -15.47
CA THR A 12 1.73 7.36 -15.85
C THR A 12 1.06 6.66 -14.66
N LEU A 13 1.66 6.72 -13.47
CA LEU A 13 1.08 6.13 -12.27
C LEU A 13 -0.26 6.79 -11.92
N GLN A 14 -0.35 8.12 -12.01
CA GLN A 14 -1.61 8.84 -11.80
C GLN A 14 -2.68 8.47 -12.84
N ALA A 15 -2.30 8.38 -14.12
CA ALA A 15 -3.21 7.95 -15.18
C ALA A 15 -3.68 6.51 -14.99
N SER A 16 -2.80 5.63 -14.50
CA SER A 16 -3.07 4.20 -14.35
C SER A 16 -4.22 3.87 -13.38
N PHE A 17 -4.55 4.76 -12.45
CA PHE A 17 -5.70 4.56 -11.55
C PHE A 17 -7.05 4.48 -12.26
N LYS A 18 -7.13 4.96 -13.51
CA LYS A 18 -8.32 4.84 -14.36
C LYS A 18 -8.27 3.64 -15.30
N TRP A 19 -7.17 2.90 -15.33
CA TRP A 19 -7.01 1.77 -16.24
C TRP A 19 -7.73 0.53 -15.72
N ILE A 20 -8.17 -0.31 -16.65
CA ILE A 20 -8.87 -1.56 -16.37
C ILE A 20 -7.90 -2.71 -16.62
N ASN A 21 -7.78 -3.60 -15.64
CA ASN A 21 -7.01 -4.83 -15.81
C ASN A 21 -7.68 -5.72 -16.86
N LEU A 22 -6.88 -6.26 -17.78
CA LEU A 22 -7.40 -7.15 -18.81
C LEU A 22 -7.94 -8.45 -18.18
N PRO A 23 -9.14 -8.92 -18.57
CA PRO A 23 -9.57 -10.27 -18.28
C PRO A 23 -8.56 -11.29 -18.84
N PRO A 24 -8.34 -12.45 -18.19
CA PRO A 24 -9.09 -13.04 -17.08
C PRO A 24 -8.41 -12.89 -15.70
N ILE A 25 -7.59 -11.86 -15.49
CA ILE A 25 -6.70 -11.76 -14.31
C ILE A 25 -7.45 -11.82 -12.96
N GLY A 26 -8.69 -11.31 -12.92
CA GLY A 26 -9.57 -11.40 -11.75
C GLY A 26 -9.05 -10.62 -10.54
N VAL A 27 -8.54 -9.41 -10.79
CA VAL A 27 -8.05 -8.47 -9.77
C VAL A 27 -8.75 -7.14 -10.01
N THR A 28 -9.33 -6.54 -8.97
CA THR A 28 -10.03 -5.25 -9.07
C THR A 28 -9.11 -4.06 -8.79
N THR A 29 -8.03 -4.30 -8.05
CA THR A 29 -7.00 -3.31 -7.75
C THR A 29 -6.13 -2.97 -8.96
N ASN A 30 -5.65 -1.72 -9.06
CA ASN A 30 -4.80 -1.28 -10.18
C ASN A 30 -3.49 -2.10 -10.21
N LEU A 31 -3.28 -2.88 -11.28
CA LEU A 31 -2.15 -3.80 -11.39
C LEU A 31 -0.84 -3.11 -11.81
N PHE A 32 -0.91 -1.93 -12.44
CA PHE A 32 0.26 -1.20 -12.93
C PHE A 32 1.36 -1.00 -11.87
N PRO A 33 1.09 -0.44 -10.67
CA PRO A 33 2.13 -0.26 -9.64
C PRO A 33 2.75 -1.58 -9.18
N TRP A 34 1.97 -2.67 -9.12
CA TRP A 34 2.48 -3.99 -8.74
C TRP A 34 3.45 -4.56 -9.78
N ILE A 35 3.19 -4.33 -11.06
CA ILE A 35 4.11 -4.72 -12.15
C ILE A 35 5.41 -3.92 -12.03
N CYS A 36 5.32 -2.59 -11.87
CA CYS A 36 6.50 -1.73 -11.73
C CYS A 36 7.36 -2.12 -10.51
N TRP A 37 6.72 -2.40 -9.38
CA TRP A 37 7.39 -2.89 -8.18
C TRP A 37 8.13 -4.21 -8.39
N ASN A 38 7.50 -5.17 -9.09
CA ASN A 38 8.10 -6.47 -9.35
C ASN A 38 9.21 -6.38 -10.42
N LEU A 39 9.13 -5.47 -11.39
CA LEU A 39 10.23 -5.17 -12.32
C LEU A 39 11.45 -4.60 -11.58
N TRP A 40 11.23 -3.64 -10.67
CA TRP A 40 12.30 -3.11 -9.82
C TRP A 40 12.93 -4.21 -8.96
N THR A 41 12.11 -5.06 -8.36
CA THR A 41 12.57 -6.22 -7.56
C THR A 41 13.38 -7.20 -8.42
N ALA A 42 12.91 -7.55 -9.62
CA ALA A 42 13.63 -8.43 -10.54
C ALA A 42 15.00 -7.86 -10.93
N ARG A 43 15.08 -6.54 -11.16
CA ARG A 43 16.34 -5.86 -11.44
C ARG A 43 17.30 -5.92 -10.25
N ASN A 44 16.81 -5.71 -9.03
CA ASN A 44 17.63 -5.81 -7.83
C ASN A 44 18.12 -7.24 -7.61
N LEU A 45 17.26 -8.23 -7.82
CA LEU A 45 17.61 -9.64 -7.71
C LEU A 45 18.75 -10.02 -8.68
N LEU A 46 18.68 -9.52 -9.92
CA LEU A 46 19.77 -9.70 -10.88
C LEU A 46 21.06 -9.00 -10.41
N THR A 47 20.95 -7.76 -9.94
CA THR A 47 22.11 -6.95 -9.55
C THR A 47 22.84 -7.49 -8.32
N PHE A 48 22.10 -7.92 -7.31
CA PHE A 48 22.66 -8.28 -6.00
C PHE A 48 22.82 -9.78 -5.79
N GLU A 49 22.02 -10.61 -6.47
CA GLU A 49 22.03 -12.06 -6.30
C GLU A 49 22.35 -12.82 -7.59
N ASN A 50 22.52 -12.14 -8.74
CA ASN A 50 22.70 -12.75 -10.05
C ASN A 50 21.60 -13.77 -10.41
N ARG A 51 20.36 -13.52 -9.95
CA ARG A 51 19.19 -14.35 -10.25
C ARG A 51 18.22 -13.58 -11.13
N THR A 52 17.72 -14.25 -12.16
CA THR A 52 16.77 -13.68 -13.11
C THR A 52 15.35 -14.14 -12.81
N LEU A 53 14.38 -13.31 -13.20
CA LEU A 53 12.97 -13.68 -13.24
C LEU A 53 12.49 -13.51 -14.68
N SER A 54 11.78 -14.50 -15.19
CA SER A 54 11.11 -14.39 -16.49
C SER A 54 9.99 -13.34 -16.45
N PRO A 55 9.62 -12.75 -17.61
CA PRO A 55 8.47 -11.84 -17.68
C PRO A 55 7.19 -12.45 -17.11
N GLN A 56 6.96 -13.74 -17.36
CA GLN A 56 5.82 -14.50 -16.85
C GLN A 56 5.83 -14.58 -15.32
N GLU A 57 7.00 -14.85 -14.71
CA GLU A 57 7.14 -14.87 -13.25
C GLU A 57 6.92 -13.50 -12.62
N VAL A 58 7.40 -12.42 -13.26
CA VAL A 58 7.18 -11.03 -12.80
C VAL A 58 5.69 -10.70 -12.79
N VAL A 59 4.97 -10.96 -13.88
CA VAL A 59 3.52 -10.71 -13.97
C VAL A 59 2.75 -11.57 -12.98
N LEU A 60 3.13 -12.84 -12.81
CA LEU A 60 2.50 -13.75 -11.85
C LEU A 60 2.70 -13.27 -10.41
N LYS A 61 3.92 -12.86 -10.03
CA LYS A 61 4.21 -12.31 -8.70
C LYS A 61 3.44 -11.01 -8.45
N ALA A 62 3.41 -10.10 -9.42
CA ALA A 62 2.62 -8.87 -9.34
C ALA A 62 1.13 -9.16 -9.12
N THR A 63 0.57 -10.09 -9.90
CA THR A 63 -0.84 -10.49 -9.79
C THR A 63 -1.15 -11.11 -8.42
N ARG A 64 -0.30 -12.01 -7.92
CA ARG A 64 -0.48 -12.64 -6.61
C ARG A 64 -0.42 -11.61 -5.48
N ALA A 65 0.60 -10.75 -5.47
CA ALA A 65 0.73 -9.71 -4.46
C ALA A 65 -0.46 -8.74 -4.46
N SER A 66 -0.95 -8.37 -5.66
CA SER A 66 -2.15 -7.54 -5.80
C SER A 66 -3.40 -8.21 -5.23
N LYS A 67 -3.58 -9.53 -5.46
CA LYS A 67 -4.68 -10.32 -4.89
C LYS A 67 -4.57 -10.44 -3.37
N GLU A 68 -3.39 -10.73 -2.87
CA GLU A 68 -3.12 -10.84 -1.44
C GLU A 68 -3.43 -9.52 -0.72
N TRP A 69 -3.01 -8.40 -1.31
CA TRP A 69 -3.32 -7.08 -0.77
C TRP A 69 -4.83 -6.76 -0.79
N GLU A 70 -5.52 -7.10 -1.87
CA GLU A 70 -6.97 -6.93 -2.02
C GLU A 70 -7.73 -7.76 -0.98
N MET A 71 -7.35 -9.02 -0.77
CA MET A 71 -7.95 -9.90 0.24
C MET A 71 -7.65 -9.46 1.68
N ALA A 72 -6.50 -8.82 1.91
CA ALA A 72 -6.10 -8.30 3.21
C ALA A 72 -6.81 -6.99 3.59
N GLN A 73 -7.44 -6.31 2.63
CA GLN A 73 -8.22 -5.12 2.96
C GLN A 73 -9.43 -5.52 3.80
N PRO A 74 -9.77 -4.75 4.85
CA PRO A 74 -10.98 -4.96 5.62
C PRO A 74 -12.18 -5.05 4.67
N CYS A 75 -13.03 -6.05 4.87
CA CYS A 75 -14.27 -6.16 4.12
C CYS A 75 -15.06 -4.87 4.36
N HIS A 76 -15.29 -4.05 3.32
CA HIS A 76 -16.20 -2.91 3.35
C HIS A 76 -17.67 -3.36 3.49
N ARG A 77 -17.95 -4.32 4.39
CA ARG A 77 -19.29 -4.38 4.96
C ARG A 77 -19.40 -3.12 5.79
N PRO A 78 -20.36 -2.22 5.53
CA PRO A 78 -20.67 -1.18 6.48
C PRO A 78 -21.01 -1.89 7.79
N THR A 79 -20.08 -1.91 8.73
CA THR A 79 -20.40 -2.22 10.11
C THR A 79 -21.37 -1.11 10.53
N PRO A 80 -22.57 -1.44 11.04
CA PRO A 80 -23.44 -0.42 11.61
C PRO A 80 -22.62 0.31 12.65
N THR A 81 -22.32 1.58 12.39
CA THR A 81 -21.56 2.41 13.31
C THR A 81 -22.40 2.47 14.58
N PRO A 82 -21.91 1.98 15.74
CA PRO A 82 -22.59 2.25 16.98
C PRO A 82 -22.71 3.77 17.11
N PRO A 83 -23.82 4.32 17.61
CA PRO A 83 -23.98 5.75 17.76
C PRO A 83 -22.76 6.28 18.53
N ILE A 84 -22.00 7.17 17.89
CA ILE A 84 -20.92 7.90 18.53
C ILE A 84 -21.57 8.64 19.69
N THR A 85 -21.33 8.15 20.91
CA THR A 85 -21.40 9.01 22.08
C THR A 85 -20.28 10.02 21.84
N GLN A 86 -20.64 11.26 21.55
CA GLN A 86 -19.69 12.37 21.55
C GLN A 86 -18.98 12.33 22.90
N ARG A 87 -17.76 11.81 22.93
CA ARG A 87 -16.85 12.09 24.03
C ARG A 87 -16.59 13.58 23.89
N HIS A 88 -17.17 14.36 24.80
CA HIS A 88 -16.86 15.78 24.91
C HIS A 88 -15.33 15.91 24.89
N ALA A 89 -14.81 16.63 23.89
CA ALA A 89 -13.42 17.01 23.89
C ALA A 89 -13.20 17.82 25.18
N VAL A 90 -12.39 17.30 26.10
CA VAL A 90 -11.98 18.05 27.28
C VAL A 90 -11.16 19.22 26.77
N GLU A 91 -11.68 20.43 26.91
CA GLU A 91 -10.94 21.65 26.61
C GLU A 91 -9.69 21.68 27.50
N THR A 92 -8.51 21.64 26.88
CA THR A 92 -7.23 21.69 27.60
C THR A 92 -6.88 23.15 27.89
N PRO A 93 -6.68 23.56 29.16
CA PRO A 93 -6.34 24.94 29.51
C PRO A 93 -4.92 25.31 29.04
N SER A 94 -4.71 26.58 28.64
CA SER A 94 -3.39 27.08 28.23
C SER A 94 -2.55 27.58 29.42
N PRO A 95 -1.21 27.37 29.44
CA PRO A 95 -0.41 26.61 28.48
C PRO A 95 -0.24 25.14 28.90
N THR A 96 -0.81 24.22 28.14
CA THR A 96 -0.55 22.76 28.28
C THR A 96 0.58 22.36 27.34
N THR A 97 1.62 21.72 27.88
CA THR A 97 2.69 21.10 27.07
C THR A 97 2.29 19.67 26.74
N PHE A 98 2.17 19.34 25.46
CA PHE A 98 1.93 17.97 25.00
C PHE A 98 3.27 17.23 24.85
N CYS A 99 3.40 16.09 25.53
CA CYS A 99 4.48 15.14 25.31
C CYS A 99 3.84 13.83 24.82
N ASN A 100 4.10 13.47 23.56
CA ASN A 100 3.69 12.18 23.02
C ASN A 100 4.83 11.20 23.24
N THR A 101 4.59 10.17 24.04
CA THR A 101 5.52 9.06 24.20
C THR A 101 4.97 7.86 23.45
N ASP A 102 5.72 7.34 22.48
CA ASP A 102 5.41 6.07 21.84
C ASP A 102 5.93 4.92 22.72
N ALA A 103 5.12 3.90 22.91
CA ALA A 103 5.47 2.74 23.71
C ALA A 103 5.02 1.47 22.97
N SER A 104 5.97 0.63 22.59
CA SER A 104 5.66 -0.65 21.95
C SER A 104 5.26 -1.69 23.01
N TRP A 105 4.10 -2.32 22.84
CA TRP A 105 3.65 -3.43 23.69
C TRP A 105 4.41 -4.70 23.36
N LYS A 106 4.91 -5.39 24.40
CA LYS A 106 5.49 -6.73 24.27
C LYS A 106 4.59 -7.75 24.96
N SER A 107 3.97 -8.60 24.16
CA SER A 107 3.06 -9.67 24.63
C SER A 107 3.75 -10.68 25.53
N ASP A 108 5.00 -11.00 25.22
CA ASP A 108 5.75 -12.08 25.87
C ASP A 108 6.04 -11.78 27.34
N THR A 109 6.34 -10.52 27.63
CA THR A 109 6.64 -10.02 28.97
C THR A 109 5.45 -9.28 29.59
N LYS A 110 4.33 -9.20 28.87
CA LYS A 110 3.14 -8.41 29.23
C LYS A 110 3.50 -7.00 29.71
N SER A 111 4.44 -6.37 29.02
CA SER A 111 4.99 -5.08 29.41
C SER A 111 5.00 -4.12 28.23
N ALA A 112 4.67 -2.86 28.49
CA ALA A 112 4.98 -1.75 27.58
C ALA A 112 6.32 -1.13 28.01
N GLY A 113 7.16 -0.76 27.04
CA GLY A 113 8.42 -0.04 27.28
C GLY A 113 8.31 1.42 26.87
N LEU A 114 8.97 2.29 27.63
CA LEU A 114 9.30 3.67 27.28
C LEU A 114 10.82 3.80 27.23
#